data_AF-A0A3D1YDA6-F1
#
_entry.id   AF-A0A3D1YDA6-F1
#
_cell.length_a   1.000
_cell.length_b   1.000
_cell.length_c   1.000
_cell.angle_alpha   90.00
_cell.angle_beta   90.00
_cell.angle_gamma   90.00
#
_symmetry.space_group_name_H-M   'P 1'
#
loop_
_entity.id
_entity.type
_entity.pdbx_description
1 polymer ?
#
loop_
_entity_poly.entity_id
_entity_poly.type
_entity_poly.pdbx_seq_one_letter_code
_entity_poly.pdbx_strand_id
1 'polypeptide(L)'
;MFSRNYKYRIETILIVFLVVFSVSCTIENEQDIQAVIYSNLDQVENKGSIIPPNPTATPVTPVTLAPRLPVPTIANPSAEDVAITKYKPKIDLHPSTNGRWRGLAICEWGIENWGGGEYELGNGKFNALIDFTITQDLINSDKRTFIPTNRKKVDDGPFWYDWTDGGRIFEASNISETKIAFTDYHPQNLEQKSWEGNLITHNSINLTDEHNKCSANLSKSEEVFFDSYSPKYLIDYVDGVGNDSKFTIPGLLSFPAGDAEKYPLMIMIRSSGCGYGDREFTYGADFRRQGVATLEMDNCQPRGLSEDNPISRNPSTLTAWMGAADALFALRFLQDHPKVDSSRIGITGFSWGGQVAFYTGIDLIRKSIVGDNVDFALRAPYYFFCRQFDDPQYSPNKLHIFQGELDSVPPNHCIEMTNSFNNSGYDVSVDTYPGAYHSFDEVKWDARPPKINVGQWWVTDKCYFWIDREYKRSWRLDDMRIEFDDYTNWNFGADPFYQQYKRECEHSGPIYGRNDAAARQSAIKLSELIDQHLK
;
A
#
# COMPACT_ATOMS: atom_id res chain seq x y z
N MET A 1 -25.20 54.68 -37.73
CA MET A 1 -24.82 56.00 -37.20
C MET A 1 -23.63 55.79 -36.27
N PHE A 2 -22.44 56.30 -36.66
CA PHE A 2 -21.15 56.44 -35.93
C PHE A 2 -20.60 55.24 -35.08
N SER A 3 -19.50 54.57 -35.47
CA SER A 3 -18.06 54.90 -35.21
C SER A 3 -17.65 54.69 -33.73
N ARG A 4 -16.57 54.02 -33.29
CA ARG A 4 -15.23 53.75 -33.84
C ARG A 4 -14.49 52.73 -32.95
N ASN A 5 -13.67 51.87 -33.56
CA ASN A 5 -12.35 51.36 -33.16
C ASN A 5 -11.96 51.26 -31.67
N TYR A 6 -11.64 50.04 -31.22
CA TYR A 6 -10.31 49.74 -30.66
C TYR A 6 -9.89 48.31 -31.06
N LYS A 7 -8.77 48.25 -31.79
CA LYS A 7 -7.98 47.03 -32.05
C LYS A 7 -7.21 46.67 -30.79
N TYR A 8 -7.29 45.42 -30.34
CA TYR A 8 -6.14 44.59 -30.00
C TYR A 8 -6.49 43.14 -30.30
N ARG A 9 -5.78 42.55 -31.27
CA ARG A 9 -5.68 41.10 -31.47
C ARG A 9 -4.66 40.58 -30.45
N ILE A 10 -4.91 39.39 -29.89
CA ILE A 10 -4.04 38.21 -30.01
C ILE A 10 -4.84 37.00 -29.56
N GLU A 11 -4.70 35.94 -30.36
CA GLU A 11 -5.26 34.61 -30.24
C GLU A 11 -4.84 33.94 -28.92
N THR A 12 -5.72 33.14 -28.31
CA THR A 12 -5.48 31.71 -27.98
C THR A 12 -6.77 31.13 -27.40
N ILE A 13 -7.41 30.31 -28.23
CA ILE A 13 -8.45 29.34 -27.89
C ILE A 13 -7.73 28.04 -27.48
N LEU A 14 -8.34 27.27 -26.57
CA LEU A 14 -8.01 25.87 -26.21
C LEU A 14 -6.73 25.63 -25.38
N ILE A 15 -6.90 25.28 -24.10
CA ILE A 15 -6.74 23.89 -23.59
C ILE A 15 -7.08 23.91 -22.08
N VAL A 16 -8.16 23.18 -21.77
CA VAL A 16 -8.61 22.77 -20.45
C VAL A 16 -8.24 21.29 -20.34
N PHE A 17 -7.84 20.84 -19.14
CA PHE A 17 -7.56 19.46 -18.72
C PHE A 17 -6.25 18.80 -19.18
N LEU A 18 -5.27 18.78 -18.27
CA LEU A 18 -4.28 17.71 -18.12
C LEU A 18 -4.02 17.53 -16.62
N VAL A 19 -4.99 16.98 -15.90
CA VAL A 19 -4.74 16.32 -14.60
C VAL A 19 -4.38 14.88 -14.95
N VAL A 20 -3.09 14.62 -15.13
CA VAL A 20 -2.58 13.25 -15.36
C VAL A 20 -2.35 12.61 -14.00
N PHE A 21 -3.24 11.69 -13.64
CA PHE A 21 -3.01 10.70 -12.60
C PHE A 21 -1.72 9.94 -12.92
N SER A 22 -0.72 10.09 -12.05
CA SER A 22 0.53 9.34 -12.06
C SER A 22 0.78 8.85 -10.65
N VAL A 23 0.15 7.71 -10.31
CA VAL A 23 0.53 6.93 -9.13
C VAL A 23 1.94 6.40 -9.41
N SER A 24 2.88 6.87 -8.61
CA SER A 24 4.30 6.89 -8.92
C SER A 24 5.03 6.04 -7.88
N CYS A 25 5.74 5.00 -8.33
CA CYS A 25 6.64 4.24 -7.47
C CYS A 25 7.84 5.12 -7.13
N THR A 26 7.88 5.64 -5.92
CA THR A 26 9.10 6.23 -5.37
C THR A 26 10.01 5.07 -4.96
N ILE A 27 11.23 5.01 -5.52
CA ILE A 27 12.35 4.57 -4.68
C ILE A 27 12.38 5.63 -3.59
N GLU A 28 11.84 5.30 -2.42
CA GLU A 28 11.89 6.21 -1.29
C GLU A 28 13.35 6.40 -0.89
N ASN A 29 13.85 7.56 -1.29
CA ASN A 29 14.74 8.39 -0.50
C ASN A 29 14.26 8.36 0.95
N GLU A 30 15.01 7.73 1.84
CA GLU A 30 14.72 7.84 3.27
C GLU A 30 15.05 9.24 3.83
N GLN A 31 15.48 10.21 3.00
CA GLN A 31 14.87 11.56 3.00
C GLN A 31 15.34 12.62 1.97
N ASP A 32 16.45 12.51 1.22
CA ASP A 32 16.79 13.56 0.26
C ASP A 32 17.80 13.11 -0.79
N ILE A 33 17.51 13.47 -2.03
CA ILE A 33 18.57 13.91 -2.93
C ILE A 33 18.24 15.30 -3.47
N GLN A 34 16.96 15.64 -3.57
CA GLN A 34 16.42 16.99 -3.78
C GLN A 34 14.91 16.86 -3.94
N ALA A 35 14.11 17.16 -2.92
CA ALA A 35 12.97 17.98 -3.27
C ALA A 35 13.56 19.24 -3.93
N VAL A 36 13.23 19.53 -5.19
CA VAL A 36 13.60 20.80 -5.87
C VAL A 36 15.05 20.90 -6.36
N ILE A 37 15.29 20.68 -7.66
CA ILE A 37 16.13 21.68 -8.37
C ILE A 37 15.25 22.70 -9.10
N TYR A 38 14.04 22.35 -9.52
CA TYR A 38 13.32 23.15 -10.52
C TYR A 38 11.80 23.25 -10.31
N SER A 39 11.32 23.44 -9.08
CA SER A 39 9.92 23.87 -8.96
C SER A 39 9.71 25.31 -9.42
N ASN A 40 10.75 26.17 -9.50
CA ASN A 40 10.68 27.50 -10.10
C ASN A 40 12.09 28.10 -10.29
N LEU A 41 12.84 27.71 -11.32
CA LEU A 41 13.61 28.75 -12.02
C LEU A 41 12.60 29.42 -12.95
N ASP A 42 12.47 30.74 -12.80
CA ASP A 42 11.74 31.63 -13.70
C ASP A 42 10.21 31.66 -13.58
N GLN A 43 9.74 32.15 -12.43
CA GLN A 43 8.66 33.13 -12.44
C GLN A 43 9.12 34.41 -11.73
N VAL A 44 9.48 35.39 -12.58
CA VAL A 44 9.40 36.84 -12.37
C VAL A 44 10.56 37.52 -11.65
N GLU A 45 11.39 38.16 -12.48
CA GLU A 45 12.14 39.37 -12.19
C GLU A 45 11.40 40.32 -11.21
N ASN A 46 12.06 40.72 -10.12
CA ASN A 46 12.27 42.15 -9.86
C ASN A 46 13.23 42.42 -8.67
N LYS A 47 14.39 42.99 -9.03
CA LYS A 47 15.07 44.14 -8.44
C LYS A 47 15.16 44.28 -6.91
N GLY A 48 16.41 44.29 -6.41
CA GLY A 48 16.77 45.20 -5.32
C GLY A 48 18.01 44.87 -4.48
N SER A 49 19.17 45.40 -4.88
CA SER A 49 20.22 45.97 -4.01
C SER A 49 21.18 45.05 -3.21
N ILE A 50 22.31 44.81 -3.87
CA ILE A 50 23.72 44.78 -3.45
C ILE A 50 24.05 45.34 -2.04
N ILE A 51 24.71 44.53 -1.19
CA ILE A 51 25.72 44.95 -0.18
C ILE A 51 26.81 43.83 -0.06
N PRO A 52 28.13 44.14 -0.05
CA PRO A 52 29.23 43.16 -0.14
C PRO A 52 29.66 42.54 1.23
N PRO A 53 30.49 41.47 1.24
CA PRO A 53 30.75 40.64 2.42
C PRO A 53 31.87 41.21 3.31
N ASN A 54 31.78 40.93 4.62
CA ASN A 54 32.80 41.27 5.61
C ASN A 54 33.60 39.99 5.98
N PRO A 55 34.95 40.00 5.95
CA PRO A 55 35.76 38.82 6.22
C PRO A 55 36.19 38.78 7.69
N THR A 56 36.04 37.65 8.38
CA THR A 56 36.85 37.33 9.57
C THR A 56 36.72 35.84 9.89
N ALA A 57 37.63 35.05 9.32
CA ALA A 57 37.92 33.70 9.81
C ALA A 57 38.88 33.80 11.00
N THR A 58 38.57 33.09 12.08
CA THR A 58 39.54 32.77 13.15
C THR A 58 39.73 31.25 13.19
N PRO A 59 40.95 30.73 13.43
CA PRO A 59 41.22 29.30 13.35
C PRO A 59 40.83 28.58 14.65
N VAL A 60 40.05 27.51 14.54
CA VAL A 60 39.73 26.60 15.66
C VAL A 60 40.82 25.53 15.77
N THR A 61 41.32 25.36 16.99
CA THR A 61 42.37 24.41 17.42
C THR A 61 41.81 22.97 17.46
N PRO A 62 42.65 21.93 17.26
CA PRO A 62 42.18 20.54 17.21
C PRO A 62 41.90 20.01 18.63
N VAL A 63 40.68 19.52 18.86
CA VAL A 63 40.28 18.84 20.10
C VAL A 63 40.63 17.35 20.00
N THR A 64 41.44 16.89 20.93
CA THR A 64 41.83 15.49 21.18
C THR A 64 40.63 14.61 21.57
N LEU A 65 40.53 13.44 20.92
CA LEU A 65 39.55 12.38 21.21
C LEU A 65 39.75 11.77 22.61
N ALA A 66 38.67 11.73 23.40
CA ALA A 66 38.60 10.96 24.64
C ALA A 66 38.23 9.49 24.36
N PRO A 67 38.64 8.51 25.19
CA PRO A 67 38.47 7.09 24.91
C PRO A 67 37.01 6.61 25.08
N ARG A 68 36.64 5.62 24.26
CA ARG A 68 35.31 4.97 24.17
C ARG A 68 34.85 4.38 25.52
N LEU A 69 33.59 4.61 25.86
CA LEU A 69 32.86 3.84 26.88
C LEU A 69 32.34 2.52 26.29
N PRO A 70 32.22 1.44 27.09
CA PRO A 70 31.75 0.14 26.61
C PRO A 70 30.24 0.15 26.33
N VAL A 71 29.85 -0.64 25.32
CA VAL A 71 28.46 -0.88 24.88
C VAL A 71 27.61 -1.40 26.05
N PRO A 72 26.45 -0.79 26.36
CA PRO A 72 25.59 -1.27 27.42
C PRO A 72 24.83 -2.53 26.98
N THR A 73 24.81 -3.53 27.86
CA THR A 73 23.94 -4.70 27.79
C THR A 73 22.47 -4.28 27.77
N ILE A 74 21.72 -4.80 26.79
CA ILE A 74 20.29 -4.60 26.58
C ILE A 74 19.54 -5.03 27.85
N ALA A 75 18.92 -4.07 28.53
CA ALA A 75 17.90 -4.35 29.53
C ALA A 75 16.58 -4.58 28.80
N ASN A 76 15.97 -5.76 29.00
CA ASN A 76 14.60 -6.00 28.54
C ASN A 76 13.66 -4.94 29.14
N PRO A 77 12.96 -4.13 28.34
CA PRO A 77 11.86 -3.35 28.87
C PRO A 77 10.75 -4.30 29.31
N SER A 78 10.25 -4.10 30.54
CA SER A 78 9.12 -4.82 31.10
C SER A 78 7.88 -4.62 30.22
N ALA A 79 7.14 -5.71 29.97
CA ALA A 79 5.96 -5.79 29.10
C ALA A 79 4.72 -4.99 29.59
N GLU A 80 4.88 -4.05 30.52
CA GLU A 80 3.80 -3.28 31.12
C GLU A 80 4.10 -1.79 30.93
N ASP A 81 3.64 -1.18 29.82
CA ASP A 81 3.28 0.25 29.71
C ASP A 81 2.71 0.63 28.33
N VAL A 82 1.89 -0.24 27.73
CA VAL A 82 0.97 0.16 26.64
C VAL A 82 -0.43 -0.23 27.08
N ALA A 83 -1.23 0.77 27.48
CA ALA A 83 -2.62 0.57 27.82
C ALA A 83 -3.38 0.06 26.59
N ILE A 84 -3.66 -1.24 26.55
CA ILE A 84 -4.51 -1.87 25.55
C ILE A 84 -5.94 -1.41 25.81
N THR A 85 -6.47 -0.57 24.93
CA THR A 85 -7.92 -0.39 24.81
C THR A 85 -8.49 -1.76 24.47
N LYS A 86 -9.09 -2.46 25.43
CA LYS A 86 -9.75 -3.76 25.21
C LYS A 86 -10.85 -3.56 24.16
N TYR A 87 -10.52 -3.82 22.90
CA TYR A 87 -11.50 -3.94 21.83
C TYR A 87 -12.46 -5.06 22.22
N LYS A 88 -13.73 -4.72 22.44
CA LYS A 88 -14.80 -5.70 22.55
C LYS A 88 -15.49 -5.72 21.19
N PRO A 89 -15.15 -6.66 20.29
CA PRO A 89 -15.90 -6.78 19.06
C PRO A 89 -17.36 -7.12 19.42
N LYS A 90 -18.31 -6.31 18.95
CA LYS A 90 -19.71 -6.75 18.87
C LYS A 90 -19.81 -7.63 17.63
N ILE A 91 -19.40 -8.89 17.75
CA ILE A 91 -19.71 -9.88 16.72
C ILE A 91 -21.18 -10.23 16.90
N ASP A 92 -22.03 -9.64 16.07
CA ASP A 92 -23.41 -10.07 15.96
C ASP A 92 -23.42 -11.41 15.22
N LEU A 93 -23.63 -12.49 15.98
CA LEU A 93 -23.70 -13.86 15.46
C LEU A 93 -25.05 -14.16 14.80
N HIS A 94 -26.02 -13.23 14.84
CA HIS A 94 -27.29 -13.40 14.15
C HIS A 94 -27.16 -13.02 12.66
N PRO A 95 -27.74 -13.82 11.74
CA PRO A 95 -27.78 -13.47 10.32
C PRO A 95 -28.45 -12.11 10.16
N SER A 96 -27.70 -11.13 9.64
CA SER A 96 -28.17 -9.77 9.48
C SER A 96 -27.52 -9.14 8.26
N THR A 97 -28.35 -8.53 7.41
CA THR A 97 -27.93 -7.70 6.28
C THR A 97 -27.25 -6.41 6.71
N ASN A 98 -27.30 -6.03 8.00
CA ASN A 98 -26.62 -4.83 8.49
C ASN A 98 -25.09 -5.00 8.40
N GLY A 99 -24.39 -3.97 7.94
CA GLY A 99 -22.94 -3.95 7.78
C GLY A 99 -22.51 -3.47 6.41
N ARG A 100 -21.19 -3.40 6.21
CA ARG A 100 -20.58 -3.07 4.91
C ARG A 100 -20.42 -4.34 4.07
N TRP A 101 -20.75 -4.28 2.79
CA TRP A 101 -20.77 -5.40 1.86
C TRP A 101 -19.99 -5.05 0.60
N ARG A 102 -19.08 -5.95 0.23
CA ARG A 102 -18.10 -5.70 -0.84
C ARG A 102 -17.90 -6.92 -1.74
N GLY A 103 -17.89 -6.73 -3.05
CA GLY A 103 -17.62 -7.82 -3.99
C GLY A 103 -17.41 -7.38 -5.43
N LEU A 104 -17.02 -8.33 -6.28
CA LEU A 104 -16.87 -8.12 -7.72
C LEU A 104 -18.16 -8.51 -8.43
N ALA A 105 -18.59 -7.67 -9.37
CA ALA A 105 -19.67 -7.97 -10.29
C ALA A 105 -19.12 -8.45 -11.63
N ILE A 106 -19.68 -9.55 -12.13
CA ILE A 106 -19.36 -10.15 -13.43
C ILE A 106 -20.66 -10.21 -14.23
N CYS A 107 -20.62 -9.66 -15.44
CA CYS A 107 -21.78 -9.50 -16.29
C CYS A 107 -21.53 -10.08 -17.69
N GLU A 108 -22.54 -10.72 -18.27
CA GLU A 108 -22.44 -11.38 -19.57
C GLU A 108 -21.99 -10.43 -20.69
N TRP A 109 -22.44 -9.17 -20.68
CA TRP A 109 -22.05 -8.18 -21.69
C TRP A 109 -20.61 -7.67 -21.54
N GLY A 110 -19.96 -7.90 -20.39
CA GLY A 110 -18.54 -7.63 -20.21
C GLY A 110 -17.66 -8.62 -20.96
N ILE A 111 -18.17 -9.84 -21.17
CA ILE A 111 -17.39 -10.98 -21.68
C ILE A 111 -16.80 -10.68 -23.05
N GLU A 112 -17.59 -10.13 -23.97
CA GLU A 112 -17.09 -9.77 -25.29
C GLU A 112 -16.04 -8.65 -25.24
N ASN A 113 -16.25 -7.65 -24.37
CA ASN A 113 -15.37 -6.48 -24.27
C ASN A 113 -13.95 -6.85 -23.84
N TRP A 114 -13.80 -7.75 -22.86
CA TRP A 114 -12.47 -8.20 -22.41
C TRP A 114 -11.91 -9.41 -23.19
N GLY A 115 -12.44 -9.69 -24.38
CA GLY A 115 -11.92 -10.71 -25.29
C GLY A 115 -12.35 -12.15 -24.97
N GLY A 116 -13.48 -12.34 -24.26
CA GLY A 116 -14.06 -13.63 -23.93
C GLY A 116 -13.50 -14.26 -22.64
N GLY A 117 -14.11 -15.37 -22.21
CA GLY A 117 -13.70 -16.14 -21.03
C GLY A 117 -14.23 -15.62 -19.70
N GLU A 118 -13.95 -16.38 -18.64
CA GLU A 118 -14.43 -16.12 -17.28
C GLU A 118 -13.39 -15.34 -16.45
N TYR A 119 -13.81 -14.88 -15.28
CA TYR A 119 -12.89 -14.36 -14.27
C TYR A 119 -11.97 -15.48 -13.77
N GLU A 120 -10.67 -15.19 -13.73
CA GLU A 120 -9.64 -16.05 -13.16
C GLU A 120 -8.65 -15.20 -12.37
N LEU A 121 -7.88 -15.83 -11.49
CA LEU A 121 -6.82 -15.16 -10.71
C LEU A 121 -5.92 -14.31 -11.62
N GLY A 122 -5.78 -13.04 -11.27
CA GLY A 122 -4.88 -12.09 -11.94
C GLY A 122 -5.28 -11.70 -13.37
N ASN A 123 -6.42 -12.17 -13.91
CA ASN A 123 -6.78 -11.88 -15.29
C ASN A 123 -7.55 -10.56 -15.48
N GLY A 124 -8.08 -9.96 -14.40
CA GLY A 124 -8.71 -8.64 -14.47
C GLY A 124 -10.08 -8.59 -15.16
N LYS A 125 -10.73 -9.74 -15.37
CA LYS A 125 -11.98 -9.84 -16.14
C LYS A 125 -13.24 -9.73 -15.26
N PHE A 126 -13.56 -8.51 -14.83
CA PHE A 126 -14.78 -8.19 -14.09
C PHE A 126 -15.35 -6.84 -14.56
N ASN A 127 -16.63 -6.59 -14.27
CA ASN A 127 -17.34 -5.40 -14.76
C ASN A 127 -17.37 -4.25 -13.78
N ALA A 128 -17.50 -4.54 -12.48
CA ALA A 128 -17.61 -3.51 -11.47
C ALA A 128 -17.18 -4.02 -10.09
N LEU A 129 -16.82 -3.06 -9.24
CA LEU A 129 -16.71 -3.24 -7.80
C LEU A 129 -18.03 -2.80 -7.17
N ILE A 130 -18.56 -3.60 -6.25
CA ILE A 130 -19.71 -3.25 -5.42
C ILE A 130 -19.20 -3.00 -4.01
N ASP A 131 -19.51 -1.83 -3.45
CA ASP A 131 -19.24 -1.47 -2.06
C ASP A 131 -20.39 -0.60 -1.52
N PHE A 132 -20.99 -1.03 -0.41
CA PHE A 132 -22.04 -0.27 0.25
C PHE A 132 -22.19 -0.67 1.71
N THR A 133 -22.87 0.16 2.49
CA THR A 133 -23.21 -0.13 3.88
C THR A 133 -24.72 -0.14 4.07
N ILE A 134 -25.24 -1.19 4.72
CA ILE A 134 -26.62 -1.26 5.18
C ILE A 134 -26.64 -0.96 6.67
N THR A 135 -27.40 0.06 7.06
CA THR A 135 -27.58 0.45 8.46
C THR A 135 -29.04 0.30 8.89
N GLN A 136 -29.24 0.05 10.18
CA GLN A 136 -30.55 0.16 10.80
C GLN A 136 -31.03 1.62 10.79
N ASP A 137 -32.28 1.87 10.40
CA ASP A 137 -32.88 3.21 10.54
C ASP A 137 -33.03 3.57 12.03
N LEU A 138 -32.61 4.79 12.39
CA LEU A 138 -32.57 5.26 13.78
C LEU A 138 -33.95 5.54 14.38
N ILE A 139 -34.97 5.74 13.55
CA ILE A 139 -36.33 6.09 13.93
C ILE A 139 -37.26 4.89 13.82
N ASN A 140 -37.04 4.00 12.86
CA ASN A 140 -37.84 2.80 12.65
C ASN A 140 -36.95 1.55 12.62
N SER A 141 -36.99 0.75 13.69
CA SER A 141 -36.22 -0.50 13.83
C SER A 141 -36.56 -1.59 12.81
N ASP A 142 -37.65 -1.45 12.08
CA ASP A 142 -38.04 -2.38 11.01
C ASP A 142 -37.54 -1.91 9.63
N LYS A 143 -37.06 -0.66 9.52
CA LYS A 143 -36.51 -0.10 8.28
C LYS A 143 -34.99 -0.19 8.26
N ARG A 144 -34.45 -0.51 7.09
CA ARG A 144 -33.01 -0.44 6.81
C ARG A 144 -32.73 0.69 5.83
N THR A 145 -31.58 1.34 6.00
CA THR A 145 -31.06 2.37 5.13
C THR A 145 -29.85 1.83 4.37
N PHE A 146 -29.81 2.07 3.07
CA PHE A 146 -28.67 1.75 2.23
C PHE A 146 -27.85 3.02 2.02
N ILE A 147 -26.57 2.95 2.39
CA ILE A 147 -25.62 4.03 2.25
C ILE A 147 -24.59 3.56 1.24
N PRO A 148 -24.68 4.01 -0.02
CA PRO A 148 -23.62 3.73 -0.97
C PRO A 148 -22.37 4.49 -0.52
N THR A 149 -21.22 3.82 -0.56
CA THR A 149 -19.91 4.46 -0.29
C THR A 149 -19.53 5.49 -1.36
N ASN A 150 -20.34 5.60 -2.42
CA ASN A 150 -20.21 6.49 -3.58
C ASN A 150 -20.42 7.97 -3.28
N ARG A 151 -20.90 8.34 -2.10
CA ARG A 151 -21.07 9.76 -1.76
C ARG A 151 -19.75 10.33 -1.27
N LYS A 152 -19.16 11.16 -2.11
CA LYS A 152 -18.11 12.15 -1.82
C LYS A 152 -18.55 13.11 -0.71
N LYS A 153 -18.66 12.61 0.53
CA LYS A 153 -18.72 13.45 1.72
C LYS A 153 -17.32 13.49 2.29
N VAL A 154 -16.71 14.65 2.17
CA VAL A 154 -15.36 14.97 2.63
C VAL A 154 -15.21 14.84 4.16
N ASP A 155 -16.30 14.60 4.91
CA ASP A 155 -16.34 14.70 6.37
C ASP A 155 -16.83 13.43 7.12
N ASP A 156 -17.14 12.30 6.45
CA ASP A 156 -17.63 11.07 7.12
C ASP A 156 -16.70 9.86 6.91
N GLY A 157 -15.70 9.67 7.78
CA GLY A 157 -15.10 8.36 8.10
C GLY A 157 -13.97 7.77 7.22
N PRO A 158 -13.31 6.68 7.67
CA PRO A 158 -11.95 6.30 7.24
C PRO A 158 -11.77 5.46 5.96
N PHE A 159 -12.82 5.14 5.20
CA PHE A 159 -12.73 3.98 4.31
C PHE A 159 -13.22 4.22 2.88
N TRP A 160 -12.37 4.98 2.17
CA TRP A 160 -11.99 5.03 0.75
C TRP A 160 -13.03 5.04 -0.38
N TYR A 161 -12.61 5.77 -1.43
CA TYR A 161 -13.30 6.19 -2.64
C TYR A 161 -14.02 5.06 -3.40
N ASP A 162 -15.16 5.44 -3.96
CA ASP A 162 -15.91 4.64 -4.91
C ASP A 162 -15.33 4.74 -6.33
N TRP A 163 -15.02 3.58 -6.92
CA TRP A 163 -14.61 3.42 -8.32
C TRP A 163 -15.76 2.93 -9.23
N THR A 164 -17.03 3.13 -8.87
CA THR A 164 -18.17 2.94 -9.77
C THR A 164 -18.26 4.06 -10.82
N ASP A 165 -17.25 4.24 -11.67
CA ASP A 165 -17.23 5.25 -12.74
C ASP A 165 -17.75 6.65 -12.30
N GLY A 166 -17.57 7.01 -11.02
CA GLY A 166 -17.93 8.31 -10.45
C GLY A 166 -19.40 8.72 -10.61
N GLY A 167 -20.34 7.78 -10.69
CA GLY A 167 -21.73 8.14 -11.01
C GLY A 167 -22.82 7.33 -10.34
N ARG A 168 -22.65 6.03 -10.10
CA ARG A 168 -23.82 5.19 -9.80
C ARG A 168 -24.40 5.50 -8.42
N ILE A 169 -25.71 5.72 -8.36
CA ILE A 169 -26.46 5.91 -7.12
C ILE A 169 -27.29 4.66 -6.89
N PHE A 170 -27.24 4.16 -5.66
CA PHE A 170 -28.02 3.00 -5.24
C PHE A 170 -29.22 3.47 -4.43
N GLU A 171 -30.41 3.09 -4.88
CA GLU A 171 -31.68 3.33 -4.19
C GLU A 171 -32.23 2.01 -3.67
N ALA A 172 -32.33 1.91 -2.34
CA ALA A 172 -32.92 0.73 -1.70
C ALA A 172 -34.42 0.64 -2.00
N SER A 173 -34.87 -0.55 -2.37
CA SER A 173 -36.29 -0.83 -2.63
C SER A 173 -36.88 -1.80 -1.62
N ASN A 174 -36.14 -2.86 -1.23
CA ASN A 174 -36.62 -3.85 -0.27
C ASN A 174 -35.43 -4.52 0.46
N ILE A 175 -35.29 -4.26 1.76
CA ILE A 175 -34.22 -4.84 2.59
C ILE A 175 -34.87 -5.51 3.81
N SER A 176 -34.57 -6.79 4.01
CA SER A 176 -34.95 -7.57 5.19
C SER A 176 -33.71 -8.14 5.89
N GLU A 177 -33.89 -8.95 6.93
CA GLU A 177 -32.77 -9.60 7.63
C GLU A 177 -31.99 -10.59 6.76
N THR A 178 -32.61 -11.13 5.71
CA THR A 178 -32.03 -12.20 4.85
C THR A 178 -31.97 -11.85 3.37
N LYS A 179 -32.67 -10.79 2.92
CA LYS A 179 -32.77 -10.39 1.51
C LYS A 179 -32.42 -8.91 1.34
N ILE A 180 -31.73 -8.60 0.24
CA ILE A 180 -31.49 -7.24 -0.21
C ILE A 180 -32.02 -7.05 -1.63
N ALA A 181 -32.59 -5.88 -1.89
CA ALA A 181 -32.93 -5.42 -3.23
C ALA A 181 -32.72 -3.91 -3.33
N PHE A 182 -32.06 -3.49 -4.40
CA PHE A 182 -31.75 -2.10 -4.69
C PHE A 182 -31.72 -1.87 -6.19
N THR A 183 -31.91 -0.62 -6.60
CA THR A 183 -31.73 -0.18 -7.97
C THR A 183 -30.46 0.66 -8.04
N ASP A 184 -29.53 0.31 -8.90
CA ASP A 184 -28.41 1.19 -9.25
C ASP A 184 -28.78 2.00 -10.50
N TYR A 185 -28.48 3.28 -10.49
CA TYR A 185 -28.67 4.12 -11.65
C TYR A 185 -27.50 5.05 -11.89
N HIS A 186 -27.18 5.27 -13.16
CA HIS A 186 -26.12 6.16 -13.56
C HIS A 186 -26.70 7.53 -13.98
N PRO A 187 -26.32 8.63 -13.30
CA PRO A 187 -26.99 9.93 -13.37
C PRO A 187 -26.86 10.62 -14.74
N GLN A 188 -25.90 10.21 -15.57
CA GLN A 188 -25.60 10.88 -16.84
C GLN A 188 -26.24 10.18 -18.05
N ASN A 189 -26.49 8.86 -17.99
CA ASN A 189 -27.01 8.08 -19.12
C ASN A 189 -28.39 7.45 -18.81
N LEU A 190 -28.95 7.69 -17.62
CA LEU A 190 -30.24 7.18 -17.16
C LEU A 190 -30.37 5.65 -17.20
N GLU A 191 -29.25 4.93 -17.28
CA GLU A 191 -29.24 3.48 -17.16
C GLU A 191 -29.63 3.13 -15.72
N GLN A 192 -30.64 2.28 -15.57
CA GLN A 192 -31.08 1.74 -14.28
C GLN A 192 -31.01 0.22 -14.36
N LYS A 193 -30.48 -0.42 -13.32
CA LYS A 193 -30.53 -1.87 -13.13
C LYS A 193 -30.99 -2.17 -11.72
N SER A 194 -31.73 -3.26 -11.56
CA SER A 194 -32.28 -3.67 -10.28
C SER A 194 -31.62 -4.97 -9.84
N TRP A 195 -31.02 -4.93 -8.66
CA TRP A 195 -30.34 -6.06 -8.07
C TRP A 195 -31.19 -6.66 -6.96
N GLU A 196 -31.16 -7.98 -6.87
CA GLU A 196 -31.64 -8.70 -5.70
C GLU A 196 -30.64 -9.74 -5.25
N GLY A 197 -30.62 -10.04 -3.96
CA GLY A 197 -29.80 -11.10 -3.44
C GLY A 197 -30.21 -11.55 -2.06
N ASN A 198 -29.74 -12.74 -1.70
CA ASN A 198 -30.03 -13.36 -0.41
C ASN A 198 -28.72 -13.64 0.32
N LEU A 199 -28.76 -13.53 1.65
CA LEU A 199 -27.70 -14.05 2.52
C LEU A 199 -27.55 -15.55 2.29
N ILE A 200 -26.33 -15.97 1.95
CA ILE A 200 -25.94 -17.38 1.89
C ILE A 200 -25.39 -17.81 3.25
N THR A 201 -24.58 -16.95 3.87
CA THR A 201 -24.01 -17.12 5.21
C THR A 201 -24.04 -15.78 5.92
N HIS A 202 -23.71 -15.73 7.21
CA HIS A 202 -23.65 -14.46 7.95
C HIS A 202 -22.65 -13.44 7.38
N ASN A 203 -21.69 -13.88 6.57
CA ASN A 203 -20.67 -13.06 5.92
C ASN A 203 -20.76 -12.98 4.40
N SER A 204 -21.80 -13.57 3.76
CA SER A 204 -21.86 -13.61 2.30
C SER A 204 -23.26 -13.41 1.72
N ILE A 205 -23.35 -12.56 0.71
CA ILE A 205 -24.55 -12.36 -0.12
C ILE A 205 -24.21 -12.68 -1.57
N ASN A 206 -25.11 -13.38 -2.27
CA ASN A 206 -25.06 -13.47 -3.72
C ASN A 206 -26.14 -12.55 -4.30
N LEU A 207 -25.70 -11.66 -5.18
CA LEU A 207 -26.52 -10.70 -5.91
C LEU A 207 -26.64 -11.12 -7.37
N THR A 208 -27.82 -10.90 -7.95
CA THR A 208 -28.08 -10.98 -9.38
C THR A 208 -28.86 -9.76 -9.84
N ASP A 209 -28.65 -9.32 -11.08
CA ASP A 209 -29.50 -8.30 -11.69
C ASP A 209 -30.87 -8.90 -12.13
N GLU A 210 -31.80 -8.03 -12.51
CA GLU A 210 -33.18 -8.36 -12.86
C GLU A 210 -33.31 -9.32 -14.07
N HIS A 211 -32.23 -9.46 -14.84
CA HIS A 211 -32.17 -10.29 -16.03
C HIS A 211 -31.32 -11.55 -15.84
N ASN A 212 -30.73 -11.78 -14.65
CA ASN A 212 -29.76 -12.84 -14.39
C ASN A 212 -28.57 -12.81 -15.36
N LYS A 213 -28.17 -11.60 -15.77
CA LYS A 213 -27.06 -11.29 -16.67
C LYS A 213 -25.85 -10.73 -15.95
N CYS A 214 -26.00 -10.25 -14.73
CA CYS A 214 -24.89 -10.01 -13.80
C CYS A 214 -25.04 -10.84 -12.55
N SER A 215 -23.91 -11.21 -11.96
CA SER A 215 -23.85 -11.73 -10.60
C SER A 215 -22.69 -11.12 -9.82
N ALA A 216 -22.86 -11.04 -8.50
CA ALA A 216 -21.81 -10.61 -7.60
C ALA A 216 -21.87 -11.37 -6.27
N ASN A 217 -20.72 -11.88 -5.83
CA ASN A 217 -20.57 -12.46 -4.50
C ASN A 217 -19.98 -11.39 -3.58
N LEU A 218 -20.78 -10.93 -2.63
CA LEU A 218 -20.38 -9.93 -1.65
C LEU A 218 -19.94 -10.60 -0.36
N SER A 219 -18.85 -10.10 0.22
CA SER A 219 -18.38 -10.42 1.55
C SER A 219 -18.72 -9.29 2.51
N LYS A 220 -19.03 -9.65 3.76
CA LYS A 220 -19.22 -8.68 4.84
C LYS A 220 -17.86 -8.18 5.33
N SER A 221 -17.78 -6.88 5.56
CA SER A 221 -16.60 -6.20 6.09
C SER A 221 -16.93 -5.47 7.38
N GLU A 222 -16.01 -5.53 8.34
CA GLU A 222 -16.03 -4.80 9.59
C GLU A 222 -14.90 -3.78 9.66
N GLU A 223 -15.20 -2.62 10.23
CA GLU A 223 -14.20 -1.59 10.50
C GLU A 223 -13.51 -1.92 11.83
N VAL A 224 -12.19 -1.99 11.78
CA VAL A 224 -11.33 -2.18 12.95
C VAL A 224 -10.40 -0.99 13.10
N PHE A 225 -10.00 -0.73 14.33
CA PHE A 225 -9.09 0.35 14.69
C PHE A 225 -8.11 -0.18 15.73
N PHE A 226 -6.83 0.09 15.52
CA PHE A 226 -5.80 -0.27 16.48
C PHE A 226 -4.77 0.84 16.56
N ASP A 227 -4.14 0.96 17.72
CA ASP A 227 -3.10 1.96 17.93
C ASP A 227 -1.76 1.46 17.41
N SER A 228 -0.98 2.38 16.84
CA SER A 228 0.39 2.17 16.38
C SER A 228 1.26 3.37 16.71
N TYR A 229 2.57 3.18 16.61
CA TYR A 229 3.60 4.21 16.77
C TYR A 229 4.38 4.35 15.46
N SER A 230 5.02 5.51 15.24
CA SER A 230 5.67 5.86 13.97
C SER A 230 7.19 6.03 14.10
N PRO A 231 7.95 4.95 14.36
CA PRO A 231 9.42 4.98 14.31
C PRO A 231 9.87 5.32 12.89
N LYS A 232 10.59 6.43 12.75
CA LYS A 232 10.96 6.97 11.44
C LYS A 232 12.20 6.30 10.88
N TYR A 233 13.13 5.92 11.75
CA TYR A 233 14.41 5.32 11.43
C TYR A 233 14.60 4.00 12.19
N LEU A 234 15.55 3.17 11.75
CA LEU A 234 15.87 1.90 12.42
C LEU A 234 16.28 2.08 13.90
N ILE A 235 16.94 3.20 14.23
CA ILE A 235 17.38 3.47 15.61
C ILE A 235 16.20 3.71 16.57
N ASP A 236 15.07 4.21 16.08
CA ASP A 236 13.86 4.46 16.88
C ASP A 236 13.22 3.13 17.37
N TYR A 237 13.57 2.01 16.73
CA TYR A 237 13.20 0.67 17.22
C TYR A 237 14.09 0.18 18.38
N VAL A 238 15.28 0.76 18.54
CA VAL A 238 16.25 0.38 19.58
C VAL A 238 15.96 1.07 20.91
N ASP A 239 15.59 2.36 20.88
CA ASP A 239 15.28 3.14 22.09
C ASP A 239 13.81 2.97 22.55
N GLY A 240 12.98 2.38 21.70
CA GLY A 240 11.65 1.90 21.99
C GLY A 240 10.57 2.70 21.26
N VAL A 241 9.80 2.00 20.42
CA VAL A 241 8.75 2.59 19.55
C VAL A 241 7.69 3.42 20.30
N GLY A 242 7.54 3.23 21.62
CA GLY A 242 6.62 4.01 22.44
C GLY A 242 6.99 5.50 22.58
N ASN A 243 8.23 5.86 22.23
CA ASN A 243 8.72 7.24 22.24
C ASN A 243 8.27 8.03 21.00
N ASP A 244 7.77 7.35 19.97
CA ASP A 244 7.35 7.96 18.72
C ASP A 244 5.91 8.48 18.73
N SER A 245 5.54 9.17 17.65
CA SER A 245 4.18 9.66 17.47
C SER A 245 3.19 8.51 17.33
N LYS A 246 2.16 8.52 18.18
CA LYS A 246 1.07 7.55 18.21
C LYS A 246 -0.03 7.92 17.20
N PHE A 247 -0.53 6.93 16.46
CA PHE A 247 -1.66 7.04 15.55
C PHE A 247 -2.66 5.91 15.78
N THR A 248 -3.94 6.17 15.53
CA THR A 248 -4.95 5.12 15.42
C THR A 248 -5.12 4.77 13.96
N ILE A 249 -4.83 3.52 13.61
CA ILE A 249 -4.81 3.00 12.26
C ILE A 249 -6.16 2.32 11.97
N PRO A 250 -6.93 2.83 10.99
CA PRO A 250 -8.11 2.16 10.50
C PRO A 250 -7.75 0.94 9.64
N GLY A 251 -8.58 -0.09 9.72
CA GLY A 251 -8.51 -1.24 8.81
C GLY A 251 -9.90 -1.79 8.49
N LEU A 252 -10.02 -2.41 7.33
CA LEU A 252 -11.25 -3.06 6.88
C LEU A 252 -11.02 -4.57 6.86
N LEU A 253 -11.59 -5.25 7.86
CA LEU A 253 -11.48 -6.69 8.06
C LEU A 253 -12.66 -7.39 7.37
N SER A 254 -12.39 -8.28 6.42
CA SER A 254 -13.42 -8.96 5.65
C SER A 254 -13.26 -10.47 5.72
N PHE A 255 -14.35 -11.20 5.96
CA PHE A 255 -14.32 -12.65 6.12
C PHE A 255 -14.78 -13.40 4.86
N PRO A 256 -14.25 -14.61 4.63
CA PRO A 256 -14.78 -15.53 3.62
C PRO A 256 -16.24 -15.89 3.87
N ALA A 257 -16.89 -16.42 2.83
CA ALA A 257 -18.17 -17.11 3.01
C ALA A 257 -17.95 -18.37 3.88
N GLY A 258 -18.90 -18.64 4.77
CA GLY A 258 -18.88 -19.82 5.63
C GLY A 258 -19.08 -19.49 7.11
N ASP A 259 -19.08 -20.56 7.92
CA ASP A 259 -19.33 -20.50 9.35
C ASP A 259 -18.15 -21.05 10.17
N ALA A 260 -16.92 -20.93 9.65
CA ALA A 260 -15.74 -21.35 10.39
C ALA A 260 -15.61 -20.58 11.72
N GLU A 261 -15.07 -21.26 12.74
CA GLU A 261 -14.83 -20.65 14.05
C GLU A 261 -13.80 -19.53 13.93
N LYS A 262 -12.68 -19.82 13.27
CA LYS A 262 -11.59 -18.89 12.97
C LYS A 262 -11.11 -19.05 11.54
N TYR A 263 -10.70 -17.95 10.93
CA TYR A 263 -10.17 -17.89 9.58
C TYR A 263 -8.69 -17.55 9.59
N PRO A 264 -7.87 -18.17 8.72
CA PRO A 264 -6.58 -17.58 8.38
C PRO A 264 -6.79 -16.20 7.75
N LEU A 265 -5.76 -15.35 7.79
CA LEU A 265 -5.87 -13.96 7.36
C LEU A 265 -4.67 -13.50 6.53
N MET A 266 -4.90 -12.71 5.49
CA MET A 266 -3.88 -11.96 4.77
C MET A 266 -4.04 -10.46 5.03
N ILE A 267 -3.04 -9.82 5.61
CA ILE A 267 -2.94 -8.36 5.68
C ILE A 267 -2.46 -7.86 4.32
N MET A 268 -3.15 -6.87 3.77
CA MET A 268 -2.75 -6.23 2.52
C MET A 268 -2.26 -4.83 2.81
N ILE A 269 -1.16 -4.44 2.16
CA ILE A 269 -0.58 -3.09 2.23
C ILE A 269 -0.53 -2.49 0.82
N ARG A 270 -1.18 -1.34 0.66
CA ARG A 270 -1.22 -0.55 -0.59
C ARG A 270 0.15 -0.04 -1.04
N SER A 271 0.22 0.44 -2.27
CA SER A 271 1.42 1.14 -2.79
C SER A 271 1.54 2.59 -2.27
N SER A 272 2.63 3.27 -2.63
CA SER A 272 2.91 4.68 -2.31
C SER A 272 1.86 5.68 -2.83
N GLY A 273 0.88 5.21 -3.61
CA GLY A 273 -0.24 6.00 -4.11
C GLY A 273 -1.31 6.29 -3.07
N CYS A 274 -1.27 5.66 -1.88
CA CYS A 274 -2.32 5.82 -0.88
C CYS A 274 -3.73 5.61 -1.45
N GLY A 275 -3.94 4.57 -2.25
CA GLY A 275 -5.25 4.09 -2.73
C GLY A 275 -5.40 2.58 -2.52
N TYR A 276 -6.60 2.12 -2.14
CA TYR A 276 -7.01 0.71 -2.32
C TYR A 276 -7.90 0.69 -3.55
N GLY A 277 -7.32 0.33 -4.70
CA GLY A 277 -8.01 0.36 -5.98
C GLY A 277 -8.45 -1.03 -6.43
N ASP A 278 -8.73 -1.15 -7.72
CA ASP A 278 -9.10 -2.41 -8.39
C ASP A 278 -8.10 -3.55 -8.10
N ARG A 279 -6.81 -3.22 -7.97
CA ARG A 279 -5.74 -4.16 -7.58
C ARG A 279 -6.03 -4.82 -6.25
N GLU A 280 -6.00 -4.06 -5.17
CA GLU A 280 -6.17 -4.61 -3.84
C GLU A 280 -7.55 -5.25 -3.66
N PHE A 281 -8.59 -4.70 -4.28
CA PHE A 281 -9.94 -5.25 -4.18
C PHE A 281 -10.03 -6.65 -4.80
N THR A 282 -9.43 -6.87 -5.97
CA THR A 282 -9.45 -8.18 -6.63
C THR A 282 -8.63 -9.21 -5.87
N TYR A 283 -7.41 -8.89 -5.43
CA TYR A 283 -6.64 -9.77 -4.55
C TYR A 283 -7.42 -10.11 -3.27
N GLY A 284 -8.06 -9.12 -2.64
CA GLY A 284 -8.87 -9.33 -1.47
C GLY A 284 -10.05 -10.29 -1.73
N ALA A 285 -10.74 -10.12 -2.87
CA ALA A 285 -11.81 -11.02 -3.27
C ALA A 285 -11.31 -12.44 -3.55
N ASP A 286 -10.13 -12.58 -4.14
CA ASP A 286 -9.51 -13.87 -4.46
C ASP A 286 -9.06 -14.62 -3.20
N PHE A 287 -8.48 -13.92 -2.22
CA PHE A 287 -8.13 -14.51 -0.92
C PHE A 287 -9.37 -15.04 -0.19
N ARG A 288 -10.46 -14.26 -0.19
CA ARG A 288 -11.72 -14.69 0.43
C ARG A 288 -12.33 -15.90 -0.27
N ARG A 289 -12.22 -16.01 -1.61
CA ARG A 289 -12.65 -17.21 -2.34
C ARG A 289 -11.82 -18.45 -2.01
N GLN A 290 -10.57 -18.28 -1.58
CA GLN A 290 -9.70 -19.37 -1.11
C GLN A 290 -9.92 -19.74 0.36
N GLY A 291 -10.83 -19.04 1.07
CA GLY A 291 -11.12 -19.27 2.48
C GLY A 291 -10.25 -18.47 3.44
N VAL A 292 -9.62 -17.39 2.98
CA VAL A 292 -8.72 -16.54 3.79
C VAL A 292 -9.34 -15.15 4.00
N ALA A 293 -9.44 -14.72 5.26
CA ALA A 293 -9.88 -13.38 5.62
C ALA A 293 -8.86 -12.33 5.19
N THR A 294 -9.29 -11.08 5.07
CA THR A 294 -8.42 -10.00 4.60
C THR A 294 -8.50 -8.80 5.51
N LEU A 295 -7.36 -8.21 5.84
CA LEU A 295 -7.29 -6.89 6.47
C LEU A 295 -6.70 -5.89 5.47
N GLU A 296 -7.54 -4.99 4.96
CA GLU A 296 -7.12 -3.82 4.18
C GLU A 296 -6.78 -2.70 5.15
N MET A 297 -5.50 -2.40 5.30
CA MET A 297 -4.99 -1.50 6.35
C MET A 297 -4.71 -0.11 5.80
N ASP A 298 -5.12 0.94 6.51
CA ASP A 298 -4.94 2.31 6.08
C ASP A 298 -3.92 3.09 6.91
N ASN A 299 -2.67 3.04 6.46
CA ASN A 299 -1.58 3.79 7.06
C ASN A 299 -1.59 5.29 6.70
N CYS A 300 -2.26 5.67 5.60
CA CYS A 300 -2.11 6.97 4.96
C CYS A 300 -3.00 8.03 5.63
N GLN A 301 -4.30 7.76 5.74
CA GLN A 301 -5.27 8.77 6.19
C GLN A 301 -4.95 9.33 7.59
N PRO A 302 -4.56 8.53 8.60
CA PRO A 302 -4.25 9.06 9.93
C PRO A 302 -3.12 10.11 9.92
N ARG A 303 -2.30 10.11 8.87
CA ARG A 303 -1.16 11.01 8.68
C ARG A 303 -1.44 12.12 7.65
N GLY A 304 -2.70 12.31 7.26
CA GLY A 304 -3.13 13.35 6.30
C GLY A 304 -2.75 13.05 4.84
N LEU A 305 -2.45 11.79 4.53
CA LEU A 305 -2.13 11.33 3.18
C LEU A 305 -3.36 10.77 2.47
N SER A 306 -3.40 10.89 1.15
CA SER A 306 -4.50 10.44 0.29
C SER A 306 -4.01 10.19 -1.14
N GLU A 307 -4.87 9.74 -2.05
CA GLU A 307 -4.52 9.63 -3.47
C GLU A 307 -4.16 10.99 -4.11
N ASP A 308 -4.77 12.08 -3.62
CA ASP A 308 -4.46 13.45 -4.05
C ASP A 308 -3.15 13.97 -3.42
N ASN A 309 -2.82 13.48 -2.23
CA ASN A 309 -1.62 13.81 -1.45
C ASN A 309 -0.86 12.55 -1.01
N PRO A 310 -0.27 11.78 -1.95
CA PRO A 310 0.24 10.44 -1.69
C PRO A 310 1.61 10.44 -1.01
N ILE A 311 2.02 9.28 -0.49
CA ILE A 311 3.37 9.01 0.03
C ILE A 311 4.43 9.40 -1.01
N SER A 312 4.22 9.06 -2.29
CA SER A 312 5.17 9.38 -3.37
C SER A 312 5.48 10.88 -3.52
N ARG A 313 4.63 11.78 -3.02
CA ARG A 313 4.88 13.24 -2.96
C ARG A 313 5.36 13.71 -1.59
N ASN A 314 5.18 12.91 -0.54
CA ASN A 314 5.50 13.24 0.85
C ASN A 314 6.16 12.03 1.57
N PRO A 315 7.29 11.51 1.08
CA PRO A 315 7.86 10.25 1.56
C PRO A 315 8.31 10.29 3.03
N SER A 316 8.55 11.49 3.57
CA SER A 316 8.94 11.69 4.97
C SER A 316 7.77 11.64 5.96
N THR A 317 6.52 11.74 5.49
CA THR A 317 5.31 11.70 6.34
C THR A 317 4.96 10.29 6.78
N LEU A 318 5.28 9.29 5.95
CA LEU A 318 5.04 7.87 6.22
C LEU A 318 6.11 7.05 5.51
N THR A 319 7.15 6.66 6.25
CA THR A 319 8.21 5.81 5.73
C THR A 319 7.78 4.33 5.76
N ALA A 320 8.39 3.49 4.93
CA ALA A 320 8.14 2.05 4.98
C ALA A 320 8.49 1.43 6.36
N TRP A 321 9.39 2.03 7.14
CA TRP A 321 9.64 1.66 8.53
C TRP A 321 8.42 1.88 9.41
N MET A 322 7.79 3.06 9.35
CA MET A 322 6.55 3.34 10.07
C MET A 322 5.41 2.41 9.62
N GLY A 323 5.33 2.12 8.31
CA GLY A 323 4.36 1.16 7.78
C GLY A 323 4.55 -0.26 8.31
N ALA A 324 5.81 -0.70 8.50
CA ALA A 324 6.12 -1.99 9.11
C ALA A 324 5.70 -2.04 10.58
N ALA A 325 5.89 -0.95 11.32
CA ALA A 325 5.37 -0.83 12.69
C ALA A 325 3.85 -0.97 12.73
N ASP A 326 3.13 -0.22 11.89
CA ASP A 326 1.67 -0.30 11.79
C ASP A 326 1.19 -1.74 11.49
N ALA A 327 1.86 -2.44 10.58
CA ALA A 327 1.50 -3.82 10.22
C ALA A 327 1.75 -4.81 11.38
N LEU A 328 2.81 -4.61 12.17
CA LEU A 328 3.11 -5.43 13.34
C LEU A 328 2.16 -5.12 14.52
N PHE A 329 1.74 -3.87 14.69
CA PHE A 329 0.68 -3.54 15.65
C PHE A 329 -0.67 -4.13 15.22
N ALA A 330 -0.96 -4.20 13.91
CA ALA A 330 -2.10 -4.94 13.41
C ALA A 330 -2.00 -6.44 13.71
N LEU A 331 -0.83 -7.06 13.47
CA LEU A 331 -0.59 -8.46 13.81
C LEU A 331 -0.83 -8.73 15.30
N ARG A 332 -0.37 -7.82 16.17
CA ARG A 332 -0.59 -7.87 17.63
C ARG A 332 -2.07 -7.73 17.98
N PHE A 333 -2.77 -6.77 17.38
CA PHE A 333 -4.21 -6.58 17.57
C PHE A 333 -5.00 -7.84 17.19
N LEU A 334 -4.62 -8.51 16.10
CA LEU A 334 -5.29 -9.71 15.60
C LEU A 334 -5.06 -10.95 16.45
N GLN A 335 -4.05 -10.97 17.35
CA GLN A 335 -3.82 -12.13 18.23
C GLN A 335 -5.02 -12.44 19.12
N ASP A 336 -5.75 -11.41 19.55
CA ASP A 336 -6.92 -11.53 20.43
C ASP A 336 -8.25 -11.55 19.65
N HIS A 337 -8.22 -11.51 18.32
CA HIS A 337 -9.45 -11.43 17.53
C HIS A 337 -10.18 -12.79 17.53
N PRO A 338 -11.47 -12.83 17.92
CA PRO A 338 -12.18 -14.11 18.13
C PRO A 338 -12.41 -14.91 16.86
N LYS A 339 -12.38 -14.27 15.68
CA LYS A 339 -12.60 -14.90 14.37
C LYS A 339 -11.34 -15.08 13.53
N VAL A 340 -10.17 -14.66 14.03
CA VAL A 340 -8.90 -14.81 13.30
C VAL A 340 -8.08 -15.90 13.96
N ASP A 341 -7.54 -16.77 13.13
CA ASP A 341 -6.53 -17.74 13.53
C ASP A 341 -5.18 -17.02 13.58
N SER A 342 -4.75 -16.70 14.80
CA SER A 342 -3.55 -15.92 15.06
C SER A 342 -2.26 -16.60 14.64
N SER A 343 -2.28 -17.92 14.43
CA SER A 343 -1.14 -18.68 13.93
C SER A 343 -1.00 -18.69 12.40
N ARG A 344 -2.05 -18.24 11.69
CA ARG A 344 -2.14 -18.29 10.22
C ARG A 344 -2.45 -16.92 9.64
N ILE A 345 -1.59 -15.95 9.98
CA ILE A 345 -1.64 -14.58 9.47
C ILE A 345 -0.48 -14.36 8.52
N GLY A 346 -0.78 -14.03 7.27
CA GLY A 346 0.19 -13.59 6.26
C GLY A 346 0.13 -12.09 6.03
N ILE A 347 1.13 -11.56 5.32
CA ILE A 347 1.16 -10.18 4.85
C ILE A 347 1.64 -10.12 3.39
N THR A 348 0.96 -9.31 2.59
CA THR A 348 1.37 -8.94 1.23
C THR A 348 1.28 -7.44 1.04
N GLY A 349 1.99 -6.94 0.03
CA GLY A 349 1.90 -5.55 -0.35
C GLY A 349 2.67 -5.25 -1.61
N PHE A 350 2.38 -4.09 -2.17
CA PHE A 350 2.78 -3.72 -3.53
C PHE A 350 3.71 -2.51 -3.51
N SER A 351 4.89 -2.62 -4.14
CA SER A 351 5.87 -1.53 -4.24
C SER A 351 6.30 -1.06 -2.84
N TRP A 352 5.92 0.15 -2.41
CA TRP A 352 6.06 0.61 -1.03
C TRP A 352 5.47 -0.36 -0.01
N GLY A 353 4.27 -0.91 -0.27
CA GLY A 353 3.67 -1.94 0.58
C GLY A 353 4.44 -3.26 0.58
N GLY A 354 5.18 -3.55 -0.50
CA GLY A 354 6.11 -4.68 -0.56
C GLY A 354 7.31 -4.47 0.37
N GLN A 355 7.84 -3.25 0.45
CA GLN A 355 8.88 -2.91 1.44
C GLN A 355 8.35 -3.08 2.87
N VAL A 356 7.14 -2.58 3.15
CA VAL A 356 6.48 -2.76 4.45
C VAL A 356 6.38 -4.23 4.81
N ALA A 357 5.83 -5.06 3.92
CA ALA A 357 5.68 -6.50 4.14
C ALA A 357 7.03 -7.17 4.44
N PHE A 358 8.08 -6.83 3.68
CA PHE A 358 9.43 -7.33 3.91
C PHE A 358 10.00 -6.88 5.27
N TYR A 359 9.91 -5.59 5.62
CA TYR A 359 10.50 -5.08 6.87
C TYR A 359 9.86 -5.63 8.13
N THR A 360 8.61 -6.08 8.09
CA THR A 360 7.99 -6.77 9.23
C THR A 360 8.74 -8.04 9.67
N GLY A 361 9.65 -8.58 8.85
CA GLY A 361 10.44 -9.76 9.17
C GLY A 361 11.82 -9.47 9.73
N ILE A 362 12.30 -8.23 9.69
CA ILE A 362 13.59 -7.88 10.31
C ILE A 362 13.43 -7.98 11.82
N ASP A 363 14.28 -8.75 12.50
CA ASP A 363 14.12 -9.09 13.90
C ASP A 363 14.12 -7.86 14.81
N LEU A 364 14.97 -6.86 14.53
CA LEU A 364 14.99 -5.59 15.27
C LEU A 364 13.60 -4.91 15.27
N ILE A 365 12.93 -4.90 14.12
CA ILE A 365 11.62 -4.28 13.91
C ILE A 365 10.51 -5.16 14.50
N ARG A 366 10.52 -6.45 14.18
CA ARG A 366 9.50 -7.40 14.61
C ARG A 366 9.47 -7.56 16.12
N LYS A 367 10.61 -7.92 16.72
CA LYS A 367 10.69 -8.31 18.14
C LYS A 367 10.43 -7.14 19.07
N SER A 368 10.75 -5.91 18.67
CA SER A 368 10.48 -4.71 19.47
C SER A 368 8.98 -4.40 19.61
N ILE A 369 8.12 -4.90 18.72
CA ILE A 369 6.67 -4.64 18.74
C ILE A 369 5.87 -5.86 19.23
N VAL A 370 6.16 -7.04 18.69
CA VAL A 370 5.37 -8.26 18.93
C VAL A 370 6.08 -9.31 19.80
N GLY A 371 7.33 -9.05 20.19
CA GLY A 371 8.15 -9.99 20.95
C GLY A 371 8.68 -11.15 20.10
N ASP A 372 9.31 -12.13 20.75
CA ASP A 372 10.01 -13.21 20.05
C ASP A 372 9.08 -14.21 19.35
N ASN A 373 7.91 -14.47 19.95
CA ASN A 373 7.06 -15.62 19.61
C ASN A 373 5.95 -15.33 18.60
N VAL A 374 5.71 -14.07 18.25
CA VAL A 374 4.67 -13.67 17.30
C VAL A 374 5.32 -13.28 15.98
N ASP A 375 4.75 -13.78 14.88
CA ASP A 375 5.31 -13.59 13.55
C ASP A 375 4.23 -13.81 12.48
N PHE A 376 4.43 -13.26 11.28
CA PHE A 376 3.66 -13.61 10.10
C PHE A 376 4.08 -14.98 9.59
N ALA A 377 3.12 -15.85 9.28
CA ALA A 377 3.37 -17.18 8.71
C ALA A 377 3.86 -17.12 7.25
N LEU A 378 3.48 -16.06 6.53
CA LEU A 378 3.86 -15.82 5.13
C LEU A 378 4.08 -14.31 4.89
N ARG A 379 5.20 -13.96 4.26
CA ARG A 379 5.46 -12.63 3.68
C ARG A 379 5.55 -12.74 2.17
N ALA A 380 4.72 -11.99 1.46
CA ALA A 380 4.57 -12.06 0.02
C ALA A 380 4.68 -10.67 -0.65
N PRO A 381 5.84 -9.99 -0.58
CA PRO A 381 6.00 -8.65 -1.17
C PRO A 381 6.12 -8.66 -2.70
N TYR A 382 5.52 -7.65 -3.33
CA TYR A 382 5.58 -7.41 -4.77
C TYR A 382 6.49 -6.22 -5.11
N TYR A 383 7.41 -6.43 -6.05
CA TYR A 383 8.23 -5.43 -6.75
C TYR A 383 8.79 -4.32 -5.84
N PHE A 384 9.40 -4.71 -4.73
CA PHE A 384 10.04 -3.77 -3.81
C PHE A 384 11.55 -3.74 -4.03
N PHE A 385 12.19 -2.65 -3.61
CA PHE A 385 13.65 -2.53 -3.72
C PHE A 385 14.35 -3.39 -2.68
N CYS A 386 14.80 -4.57 -3.13
CA CYS A 386 15.57 -5.50 -2.33
C CYS A 386 16.92 -4.92 -1.93
N ARG A 387 17.37 -5.28 -0.73
CA ARG A 387 18.56 -4.72 -0.07
C ARG A 387 19.53 -5.82 0.27
N GLN A 388 20.80 -5.47 0.48
CA GLN A 388 21.82 -6.39 0.95
C GLN A 388 22.08 -6.19 2.43
N PHE A 389 22.52 -7.26 3.09
CA PHE A 389 22.71 -7.30 4.53
C PHE A 389 24.04 -7.97 4.86
N ASP A 390 24.78 -7.42 5.83
CA ASP A 390 25.94 -8.14 6.39
C ASP A 390 25.50 -9.33 7.26
N ASP A 391 24.35 -9.17 7.92
CA ASP A 391 23.63 -10.21 8.65
C ASP A 391 22.13 -9.94 8.53
N PRO A 392 21.35 -10.82 7.89
CA PRO A 392 19.92 -10.59 7.67
C PRO A 392 19.12 -10.36 8.95
N GLN A 393 19.49 -11.03 10.07
CA GLN A 393 18.71 -11.09 11.31
C GLN A 393 17.19 -11.03 11.04
N TYR A 394 16.69 -12.05 10.36
CA TYR A 394 15.35 -12.06 9.77
C TYR A 394 14.47 -13.17 10.37
N SER A 395 13.17 -13.06 10.19
CA SER A 395 12.20 -14.10 10.53
C SER A 395 12.55 -15.43 9.85
N PRO A 396 12.40 -16.57 10.55
CA PRO A 396 12.56 -17.88 9.92
C PRO A 396 11.36 -18.30 9.06
N ASN A 397 10.24 -17.57 9.12
CA ASN A 397 9.03 -17.89 8.35
C ASN A 397 9.18 -17.49 6.88
N LYS A 398 8.32 -18.07 6.04
CA LYS A 398 8.42 -17.95 4.59
C LYS A 398 8.40 -16.49 4.12
N LEU A 399 9.41 -16.12 3.33
CA LEU A 399 9.42 -14.92 2.50
C LEU A 399 9.41 -15.34 1.02
N HIS A 400 8.45 -14.85 0.24
CA HIS A 400 8.39 -15.05 -1.20
C HIS A 400 8.23 -13.74 -1.95
N ILE A 401 9.17 -13.43 -2.82
CA ILE A 401 9.28 -12.15 -3.52
C ILE A 401 8.76 -12.29 -4.96
N PHE A 402 7.88 -11.39 -5.38
CA PHE A 402 7.37 -11.32 -6.75
C PHE A 402 8.01 -10.14 -7.48
N GLN A 403 8.78 -10.39 -8.54
CA GLN A 403 9.58 -9.34 -9.20
C GLN A 403 9.40 -9.32 -10.71
N GLY A 404 9.36 -8.13 -11.32
CA GLY A 404 9.38 -8.00 -12.78
C GLY A 404 10.81 -8.10 -13.33
N GLU A 405 11.03 -8.83 -14.44
CA GLU A 405 12.34 -8.94 -15.10
C GLU A 405 12.86 -7.58 -15.59
N LEU A 406 11.97 -6.70 -16.03
CA LEU A 406 12.27 -5.39 -16.59
C LEU A 406 11.90 -4.25 -15.63
N ASP A 407 11.71 -4.56 -14.35
CA ASP A 407 11.38 -3.57 -13.34
C ASP A 407 12.51 -2.53 -13.19
N SER A 408 12.11 -1.28 -13.00
CA SER A 408 12.96 -0.16 -12.58
C SER A 408 13.67 -0.38 -11.24
N VAL A 409 13.21 -1.35 -10.48
CA VAL A 409 13.81 -1.87 -9.27
C VAL A 409 14.52 -3.16 -9.67
N PRO A 410 15.84 -3.16 -9.88
CA PRO A 410 16.48 -4.24 -10.61
C PRO A 410 16.33 -5.61 -9.92
N PRO A 411 15.89 -6.66 -10.65
CA PRO A 411 15.60 -7.96 -10.07
C PRO A 411 16.84 -8.69 -9.51
N ASN A 412 18.05 -8.37 -10.00
CA ASN A 412 19.29 -8.98 -9.51
C ASN A 412 19.48 -8.76 -8.00
N HIS A 413 19.11 -7.59 -7.48
CA HIS A 413 19.20 -7.33 -6.04
C HIS A 413 18.34 -8.31 -5.22
N CYS A 414 17.14 -8.66 -5.71
CA CYS A 414 16.26 -9.63 -5.06
C CYS A 414 16.77 -11.06 -5.15
N ILE A 415 17.34 -11.44 -6.31
CA ILE A 415 17.98 -12.75 -6.51
C ILE A 415 19.16 -12.92 -5.56
N GLU A 416 20.04 -11.92 -5.48
CA GLU A 416 21.22 -11.95 -4.62
C GLU A 416 20.86 -11.93 -3.13
N MET A 417 19.89 -11.09 -2.73
CA MET A 417 19.38 -11.06 -1.36
C MET A 417 18.80 -12.43 -0.97
N THR A 418 17.99 -13.03 -1.85
CA THR A 418 17.41 -14.37 -1.65
C THR A 418 18.51 -15.42 -1.46
N ASN A 419 19.55 -15.41 -2.30
CA ASN A 419 20.68 -16.33 -2.17
C ASN A 419 21.44 -16.12 -0.86
N SER A 420 21.69 -14.87 -0.47
CA SER A 420 22.37 -14.52 0.78
C SER A 420 21.60 -15.00 2.01
N PHE A 421 20.28 -14.80 2.02
CA PHE A 421 19.40 -15.24 3.11
C PHE A 421 19.35 -16.78 3.18
N ASN A 422 19.19 -17.47 2.06
CA ASN A 422 19.18 -18.94 2.03
C ASN A 422 20.52 -19.55 2.47
N ASN A 423 21.65 -18.94 2.08
CA ASN A 423 22.98 -19.35 2.56
C ASN A 423 23.13 -19.17 4.08
N SER A 424 22.33 -18.30 4.68
CA SER A 424 22.26 -18.06 6.13
C SER A 424 21.18 -18.91 6.82
N GLY A 425 20.47 -19.78 6.08
CA GLY A 425 19.48 -20.72 6.61
C GLY A 425 18.04 -20.23 6.70
N TYR A 426 17.71 -19.08 6.10
CA TYR A 426 16.33 -18.59 6.01
C TYR A 426 15.56 -19.25 4.87
N ASP A 427 14.22 -19.22 4.92
CA ASP A 427 13.34 -19.74 3.84
C ASP A 427 12.86 -18.58 2.94
N VAL A 428 13.70 -18.22 1.96
CA VAL A 428 13.41 -17.15 1.01
C VAL A 428 13.34 -17.69 -0.41
N SER A 429 12.36 -17.24 -1.19
CA SER A 429 12.37 -17.44 -2.65
C SER A 429 11.93 -16.21 -3.40
N VAL A 430 12.30 -16.13 -4.68
CA VAL A 430 11.93 -15.05 -5.60
C VAL A 430 11.51 -15.64 -6.94
N ASP A 431 10.40 -15.14 -7.48
CA ASP A 431 9.99 -15.38 -8.86
C ASP A 431 10.18 -14.09 -9.67
N THR A 432 10.96 -14.17 -10.75
CA THR A 432 11.13 -13.07 -11.72
C THR A 432 10.31 -13.33 -12.97
N TYR A 433 9.36 -12.44 -13.27
CA TYR A 433 8.43 -12.62 -14.39
C TYR A 433 8.96 -12.01 -15.69
N PRO A 434 9.13 -12.81 -16.76
CA PRO A 434 9.69 -12.34 -18.02
C PRO A 434 8.87 -11.22 -18.68
N GLY A 435 9.56 -10.19 -19.16
CA GLY A 435 8.94 -9.03 -19.82
C GLY A 435 8.04 -8.18 -18.92
N ALA A 436 8.04 -8.41 -17.61
CA ALA A 436 7.21 -7.69 -16.65
C ALA A 436 7.97 -6.49 -16.09
N TYR A 437 7.28 -5.36 -16.01
CA TYR A 437 7.79 -4.12 -15.43
C TYR A 437 7.26 -3.95 -14.00
N HIS A 438 7.56 -2.82 -13.38
CA HIS A 438 6.93 -2.43 -12.14
C HIS A 438 5.41 -2.30 -12.31
N SER A 439 4.63 -2.64 -11.28
CA SER A 439 3.16 -2.70 -11.33
C SER A 439 2.61 -3.65 -12.42
N PHE A 440 3.29 -4.76 -12.68
CA PHE A 440 2.85 -5.74 -13.70
C PHE A 440 1.48 -6.35 -13.44
N ASP A 441 0.99 -6.29 -12.20
CA ASP A 441 -0.27 -6.85 -11.73
C ASP A 441 -1.40 -5.82 -11.66
N GLU A 442 -1.25 -4.67 -12.31
CA GLU A 442 -2.36 -3.74 -12.51
C GLU A 442 -3.56 -4.44 -13.15
N VAL A 443 -4.76 -4.13 -12.67
CA VAL A 443 -5.89 -5.06 -12.74
C VAL A 443 -6.78 -4.92 -13.96
N LYS A 444 -6.80 -3.78 -14.64
CA LYS A 444 -7.69 -3.65 -15.80
C LYS A 444 -7.13 -4.42 -16.99
N TRP A 445 -7.94 -5.27 -17.61
CA TRP A 445 -7.57 -5.97 -18.85
C TRP A 445 -7.23 -5.00 -20.00
N ASP A 446 -7.79 -3.79 -19.97
CA ASP A 446 -7.51 -2.67 -20.87
C ASP A 446 -6.53 -1.65 -20.25
N ALA A 447 -5.80 -2.05 -19.19
CA ALA A 447 -4.75 -1.23 -18.62
C ALA A 447 -3.83 -0.78 -19.75
N ARG A 448 -3.45 0.50 -19.70
CA ARG A 448 -2.66 1.08 -20.76
C ARG A 448 -1.36 0.29 -20.89
N PRO A 449 -0.86 0.08 -22.13
CA PRO A 449 0.40 -0.61 -22.32
C PRO A 449 1.50 0.08 -21.50
N PRO A 450 2.56 -0.64 -21.10
CA PRO A 450 3.57 -0.10 -20.24
C PRO A 450 4.08 1.27 -20.72
N LYS A 451 4.18 2.23 -19.80
CA LYS A 451 4.51 3.62 -20.12
C LYS A 451 5.76 4.08 -19.39
N ILE A 452 6.56 4.87 -20.11
CA ILE A 452 7.66 5.61 -19.52
C ILE A 452 7.15 6.73 -18.60
N ASN A 453 7.71 6.84 -17.40
CA ASN A 453 7.46 7.93 -16.49
C ASN A 453 8.68 8.87 -16.40
N VAL A 454 8.72 9.85 -17.30
CA VAL A 454 9.84 10.80 -17.41
C VAL A 454 10.06 11.66 -16.15
N GLY A 455 9.04 11.79 -15.29
CA GLY A 455 9.13 12.55 -14.04
C GLY A 455 9.74 11.75 -12.89
N GLN A 456 10.10 10.49 -13.13
CA GLN A 456 10.66 9.61 -12.12
C GLN A 456 12.05 9.12 -12.49
N TRP A 457 12.79 8.75 -11.45
CA TRP A 457 14.10 8.14 -11.55
C TRP A 457 14.06 6.71 -10.99
N TRP A 458 15.08 5.93 -11.31
CA TRP A 458 15.27 4.56 -10.88
C TRP A 458 16.76 4.28 -10.61
N VAL A 459 17.04 3.24 -9.82
CA VAL A 459 18.40 2.83 -9.44
C VAL A 459 18.89 1.73 -10.37
N THR A 460 20.09 1.86 -10.93
CA THR A 460 20.68 0.82 -11.80
C THR A 460 21.04 -0.45 -11.03
N ASP A 461 21.18 -1.56 -11.76
CA ASP A 461 21.56 -2.87 -11.24
C ASP A 461 22.97 -2.92 -10.62
N LYS A 462 23.77 -1.88 -10.82
CA LYS A 462 25.12 -1.73 -10.26
C LYS A 462 25.14 -1.25 -8.82
N CYS A 463 24.06 -0.64 -8.34
CA CYS A 463 24.11 0.19 -7.14
C CYS A 463 23.27 -0.42 -6.01
N TYR A 464 23.97 -0.86 -4.98
CA TYR A 464 23.40 -1.65 -3.91
C TYR A 464 23.05 -0.78 -2.72
N PHE A 465 21.84 -0.97 -2.19
CA PHE A 465 21.50 -0.55 -0.85
C PHE A 465 21.94 -1.62 0.13
N TRP A 466 22.68 -1.23 1.17
CA TRP A 466 23.24 -2.15 2.16
C TRP A 466 22.84 -1.77 3.58
N ILE A 467 22.53 -2.76 4.42
CA ILE A 467 22.35 -2.64 5.86
C ILE A 467 23.45 -3.46 6.56
N ASP A 468 24.31 -2.81 7.33
CA ASP A 468 25.39 -3.49 8.06
C ASP A 468 24.89 -4.14 9.37
N ARG A 469 25.80 -4.80 10.10
CA ARG A 469 25.48 -5.51 11.35
C ARG A 469 25.04 -4.60 12.48
N GLU A 470 25.40 -3.32 12.40
CA GLU A 470 25.02 -2.26 13.32
C GLU A 470 23.77 -1.50 12.84
N TYR A 471 23.08 -2.01 11.81
CA TYR A 471 21.90 -1.42 11.18
C TYR A 471 22.15 -0.07 10.50
N LYS A 472 23.41 0.26 10.19
CA LYS A 472 23.72 1.43 9.37
C LYS A 472 23.48 1.13 7.90
N ARG A 473 23.09 2.17 7.18
CA ARG A 473 22.65 2.11 5.79
C ARG A 473 23.67 2.77 4.90
N SER A 474 23.97 2.14 3.77
CA SER A 474 24.85 2.73 2.77
C SER A 474 24.39 2.43 1.36
N TRP A 475 24.76 3.32 0.44
CA TRP A 475 24.88 2.97 -0.96
C TRP A 475 26.28 2.47 -1.26
N ARG A 476 26.36 1.39 -2.05
CA ARG A 476 27.61 0.78 -2.47
C ARG A 476 27.65 0.61 -3.99
N LEU A 477 28.76 1.03 -4.58
CA LEU A 477 29.09 0.87 -5.99
C LEU A 477 30.59 0.52 -6.06
N ASP A 478 30.92 -0.72 -6.38
CA ASP A 478 32.29 -1.25 -6.26
C ASP A 478 32.89 -0.94 -4.87
N ASP A 479 34.05 -0.28 -4.82
CA ASP A 479 34.71 0.16 -3.58
C ASP A 479 34.11 1.46 -3.01
N MET A 480 33.24 2.16 -3.75
CA MET A 480 32.62 3.40 -3.30
C MET A 480 31.50 3.12 -2.32
N ARG A 481 31.45 3.94 -1.26
CA ARG A 481 30.43 3.88 -0.22
C ARG A 481 29.96 5.29 0.14
N ILE A 482 28.65 5.45 0.26
CA ILE A 482 28.01 6.64 0.83
C ILE A 482 27.23 6.16 2.05
N GLU A 483 27.71 6.51 3.23
CA GLU A 483 27.15 6.09 4.52
C GLU A 483 26.02 7.04 4.92
N PHE A 484 24.77 6.60 4.90
CA PHE A 484 23.64 7.52 5.05
C PHE A 484 23.54 8.13 6.43
N ASP A 485 23.85 7.32 7.44
CA ASP A 485 23.72 7.72 8.84
C ASP A 485 24.78 8.75 9.27
N ASP A 486 25.77 9.04 8.43
CA ASP A 486 26.72 10.14 8.62
C ASP A 486 26.12 11.51 8.22
N TYR A 487 24.98 11.53 7.53
CA TYR A 487 24.31 12.74 7.03
C TYR A 487 23.00 13.00 7.77
N THR A 488 23.05 13.81 8.84
CA THR A 488 21.88 14.14 9.68
C THR A 488 20.71 14.78 8.93
N ASN A 489 20.98 15.44 7.80
CA ASN A 489 19.98 16.08 6.96
C ASN A 489 19.78 15.36 5.62
N TRP A 490 20.28 14.12 5.47
CA TRP A 490 20.17 13.36 4.23
C TRP A 490 20.74 14.06 2.98
N ASN A 491 21.62 15.06 3.18
CA ASN A 491 22.27 15.77 2.08
C ASN A 491 23.51 15.01 1.61
N PHE A 492 23.29 14.01 0.77
CA PHE A 492 24.37 13.23 0.14
C PHE A 492 25.15 14.05 -0.89
N GLY A 493 24.64 15.20 -1.32
CA GLY A 493 25.32 16.11 -2.25
C GLY A 493 26.71 16.57 -1.78
N ALA A 494 26.97 16.51 -0.48
CA ALA A 494 28.25 16.83 0.14
C ALA A 494 29.26 15.67 0.14
N ASP A 495 28.83 14.43 -0.13
CA ASP A 495 29.72 13.28 -0.20
C ASP A 495 30.65 13.39 -1.43
N PRO A 496 31.98 13.16 -1.29
CA PRO A 496 32.92 13.21 -2.41
C PRO A 496 32.57 12.29 -3.60
N PHE A 497 31.89 11.17 -3.32
CA PHE A 497 31.50 10.16 -4.30
C PHE A 497 30.13 10.39 -4.92
N TYR A 498 29.32 11.28 -4.35
CA TYR A 498 27.92 11.46 -4.75
C TYR A 498 27.72 11.78 -6.23
N GLN A 499 28.53 12.68 -6.80
CA GLN A 499 28.39 13.03 -8.22
C GLN A 499 28.70 11.85 -9.14
N GLN A 500 29.61 10.96 -8.74
CA GLN A 500 29.89 9.75 -9.49
C GLN A 500 28.78 8.72 -9.29
N TYR A 501 28.33 8.52 -8.04
CA TYR A 501 27.19 7.68 -7.72
C TYR A 501 25.96 8.05 -8.56
N LYS A 502 25.54 9.32 -8.51
CA LYS A 502 24.39 9.82 -9.26
C LYS A 502 24.47 9.52 -10.76
N ARG A 503 25.66 9.65 -11.37
CA ARG A 503 25.85 9.35 -12.80
C ARG A 503 25.71 7.88 -13.16
N GLU A 504 26.17 6.98 -12.28
CA GLU A 504 26.17 5.53 -12.54
C GLU A 504 24.88 4.85 -12.04
N CYS A 505 24.22 5.45 -11.06
CA CYS A 505 23.16 4.82 -10.29
C CYS A 505 21.78 5.40 -10.56
N GLU A 506 21.64 6.69 -10.89
CA GLU A 506 20.32 7.33 -11.02
C GLU A 506 19.98 7.61 -12.48
N HIS A 507 19.01 6.86 -13.00
CA HIS A 507 18.51 7.03 -14.37
C HIS A 507 17.05 7.51 -14.35
N SER A 508 16.60 8.22 -15.38
CA SER A 508 15.22 8.71 -15.47
C SER A 508 14.37 7.90 -16.45
N GLY A 509 13.05 8.01 -16.32
CA GLY A 509 12.10 7.35 -17.21
C GLY A 509 11.94 5.85 -16.97
N PRO A 510 11.64 5.39 -15.73
CA PRO A 510 11.24 4.01 -15.53
C PRO A 510 9.93 3.68 -16.28
N ILE A 511 9.79 2.42 -16.69
CA ILE A 511 8.60 1.91 -17.36
C ILE A 511 7.76 1.14 -16.35
N TYR A 512 6.45 1.37 -16.37
CA TYR A 512 5.46 0.75 -15.49
C TYR A 512 4.32 0.19 -16.30
N GLY A 513 3.68 -0.85 -15.78
CA GLY A 513 2.35 -1.22 -16.20
C GLY A 513 2.16 -2.72 -16.35
N ARG A 514 0.91 -3.06 -16.63
CA ARG A 514 0.41 -4.43 -16.68
C ARG A 514 1.19 -5.33 -17.63
N ASN A 515 1.41 -6.57 -17.18
CA ASN A 515 1.79 -7.71 -18.00
C ASN A 515 0.87 -8.88 -17.65
N ASP A 516 -0.01 -9.28 -18.59
CA ASP A 516 -1.05 -10.29 -18.34
C ASP A 516 -0.51 -11.64 -17.88
N ALA A 517 0.61 -12.08 -18.44
CA ALA A 517 1.21 -13.36 -18.08
C ALA A 517 1.75 -13.31 -16.65
N ALA A 518 2.48 -12.24 -16.31
CA ALA A 518 3.02 -12.03 -14.98
C ALA A 518 1.92 -11.86 -13.92
N ALA A 519 0.87 -11.09 -14.22
CA ALA A 519 -0.27 -10.89 -13.32
C ALA A 519 -0.95 -12.24 -12.98
N ARG A 520 -1.21 -13.08 -13.99
CA ARG A 520 -1.82 -14.40 -13.77
C ARG A 520 -0.89 -15.35 -13.02
N GLN A 521 0.37 -15.44 -13.45
CA GLN A 521 1.35 -16.35 -12.83
C GLN A 521 1.61 -15.99 -11.37
N SER A 522 1.77 -14.70 -11.07
CA SER A 522 1.97 -14.23 -9.69
C SER A 522 0.73 -14.46 -8.82
N ALA A 523 -0.48 -14.23 -9.32
CA ALA A 523 -1.71 -14.47 -8.56
C ALA A 523 -1.92 -15.97 -8.26
N ILE A 524 -1.63 -16.85 -9.22
CA ILE A 524 -1.64 -18.31 -9.02
C ILE A 524 -0.59 -18.70 -7.98
N LYS A 525 0.62 -18.19 -8.11
CA LYS A 525 1.70 -18.49 -7.17
C LYS A 525 1.40 -18.02 -5.75
N LEU A 526 0.80 -16.85 -5.59
CA LEU A 526 0.36 -16.34 -4.30
C LEU A 526 -0.73 -17.22 -3.69
N SER A 527 -1.67 -17.71 -4.51
CA SER A 527 -2.69 -18.68 -4.08
C SER A 527 -2.06 -19.97 -3.57
N GLU A 528 -1.06 -20.52 -4.26
CA GLU A 528 -0.33 -21.72 -3.80
C GLU A 528 0.39 -21.50 -2.46
N LEU A 529 1.01 -20.34 -2.28
CA LEU A 529 1.70 -19.99 -1.03
C LEU A 529 0.71 -19.82 0.13
N ILE A 530 -0.46 -19.24 -0.14
CA ILE A 530 -1.54 -19.14 0.83
C ILE A 530 -2.00 -20.53 1.25
N ASP A 531 -2.24 -21.44 0.30
CA ASP A 531 -2.61 -22.82 0.58
C ASP A 531 -1.51 -23.57 1.36
N GLN A 532 -0.24 -23.28 1.12
CA GLN A 532 0.87 -23.96 1.79
C GLN A 532 1.13 -23.45 3.22
N HIS A 533 0.97 -22.15 3.47
CA HIS A 533 1.45 -21.51 4.70
C HIS A 533 0.33 -20.98 5.61
N LEU A 534 -0.88 -20.77 5.08
CA LEU A 534 -2.01 -20.23 5.84
C LEU A 534 -3.17 -21.22 5.99
N LYS A 535 -3.15 -22.38 5.32
CA LYS A 535 -4.23 -23.37 5.38
C LYS A 535 -3.69 -24.70 5.87
#